data_AF-A0A5C6J2J7-F1
#
_entry.id   AF-A0A5C6J2J7-F1
#
_cell.length_a   1.000
_cell.length_b   1.000
_cell.length_c   1.000
_cell.angle_alpha   90.00
_cell.angle_beta   90.00
_cell.angle_gamma   90.00
#
_symmetry.space_group_name_H-M   'P 1'
#
loop_
_entity.id
_entity.type
_entity.pdbx_description
1 polymer ?
#
loop_
_entity_poly.entity_id
_entity_poly.type
_entity_poly.pdbx_seq_one_letter_code
_entity_poly.pdbx_strand_id
1 'polypeptide(L)'
;MEEVLTWAECRAPSGLIARSSAPGEDGATASFAGLYTSVVTPCTAGRVLEALREVRASASSPVVAQYAAARGLAPDGELAVLVQPVLRPALAGVLAAVVRAGACVGWRIEAVRGLAGPLVSGTQTGEIHIGRGPVTDSVVPSSQAFLPLPGTREELELPPGEWTTAPTTGRAMLRAKIAGSCAGVLHLRTPAEWAKQQVLLPDQREDLLHLAVGAAQALSLEQIDIEWAITTDGPTVLQARPLARPVKDATASTPPAGGWGGLAAVPGIATGSPAARLGPETPPEGAVLICRALGLEAAAALLGGPAAVVSTTGGPLSHTAIIARELGIPCVTNVPAALDQIPEGMVLEVDGPSARPPPSLPHARRTGRTRTTTPPS
;
A
#
# COMPACT_ATOMS: atom_id res chain seq x y z
N MET A 1 21.13 1.69 -25.08
CA MET A 1 21.72 1.27 -23.78
C MET A 1 22.83 2.21 -23.40
N GLU A 2 23.83 2.40 -24.26
CA GLU A 2 24.93 3.36 -24.07
C GLU A 2 24.42 4.77 -23.73
N GLU A 3 23.48 5.32 -24.50
CA GLU A 3 22.85 6.62 -24.20
C GLU A 3 22.20 6.72 -22.81
N VAL A 4 21.53 5.64 -22.34
CA VAL A 4 20.87 5.61 -21.01
C VAL A 4 21.91 5.60 -19.91
N LEU A 5 23.01 4.86 -20.09
CA LEU A 5 24.09 4.78 -19.11
C LEU A 5 24.88 6.08 -19.05
N THR A 6 25.22 6.66 -20.20
CA THR A 6 25.86 7.98 -20.28
C THR A 6 25.00 9.06 -19.64
N TRP A 7 23.68 9.04 -19.86
CA TRP A 7 22.76 9.94 -19.15
C TRP A 7 22.74 9.69 -17.64
N ALA A 8 22.75 8.43 -17.20
CA ALA A 8 22.66 8.04 -15.79
C ALA A 8 23.92 8.38 -14.98
N GLU A 9 25.11 8.25 -15.57
CA GLU A 9 26.40 8.50 -14.94
C GLU A 9 26.51 9.92 -14.33
N CYS A 10 25.87 10.91 -14.95
CA CYS A 10 25.90 12.29 -14.45
C CYS A 10 24.66 12.71 -13.64
N ARG A 11 23.54 12.00 -13.77
CA ARG A 11 22.23 12.49 -13.28
C ARG A 11 21.55 11.60 -12.26
N ALA A 12 22.08 10.40 -12.01
CA ALA A 12 21.46 9.39 -11.17
C ALA A 12 22.45 8.81 -10.14
N PRO A 13 22.99 9.62 -9.22
CA PRO A 13 24.06 9.20 -8.30
C PRO A 13 23.64 8.09 -7.33
N SER A 14 22.34 7.93 -7.09
CA SER A 14 21.80 6.90 -6.20
C SER A 14 21.13 5.74 -6.96
N GLY A 15 21.29 5.69 -8.29
CA GLY A 15 20.68 4.65 -9.13
C GLY A 15 19.51 5.14 -9.98
N LEU A 16 18.89 4.19 -10.66
CA LEU A 16 17.72 4.37 -11.51
C LEU A 16 16.54 3.61 -10.93
N ILE A 17 15.34 3.99 -11.36
CA ILE A 17 14.15 3.17 -11.24
C ILE A 17 13.58 2.90 -12.63
N ALA A 18 13.38 1.63 -12.94
CA ALA A 18 12.66 1.17 -14.11
C ALA A 18 11.21 0.88 -13.69
N ARG A 19 10.24 1.53 -14.34
CA ARG A 19 8.82 1.43 -14.03
C ARG A 19 8.03 0.94 -15.24
N SER A 20 7.01 0.15 -14.99
CA SER A 20 6.00 -0.18 -15.99
C SER A 20 5.25 1.06 -16.45
N SER A 21 4.88 1.08 -17.73
CA SER A 21 3.89 2.01 -18.28
C SER A 21 3.17 1.30 -19.43
N ALA A 22 2.07 0.63 -19.09
CA ALA A 22 1.21 -0.05 -20.05
C ALA A 22 -0.03 0.80 -20.40
N PRO A 23 -0.54 0.72 -21.64
CA PRO A 23 -1.86 1.22 -21.97
C PRO A 23 -2.92 0.65 -21.02
N GLY A 24 -3.72 1.51 -20.40
CA GLY A 24 -4.77 1.08 -19.49
C GLY A 24 -4.31 0.60 -18.10
N GLU A 25 -3.01 0.70 -17.78
CA GLU A 25 -2.48 0.42 -16.43
C GLU A 25 -3.13 1.31 -15.37
N ASP A 26 -3.29 2.60 -15.69
CA ASP A 26 -3.82 3.65 -14.81
C ASP A 26 -5.05 4.32 -15.43
N GLY A 27 -6.13 3.55 -15.59
CA GLY A 27 -7.39 4.03 -16.15
C GLY A 27 -8.39 4.54 -15.10
N ALA A 28 -9.41 5.27 -15.56
CA ALA A 28 -10.52 5.69 -14.69
C ALA A 28 -11.40 4.51 -14.21
N THR A 29 -11.36 3.37 -14.91
CA THR A 29 -12.22 2.21 -14.67
C THR A 29 -11.49 0.97 -14.15
N ALA A 30 -10.17 0.93 -14.25
CA ALA A 30 -9.34 -0.18 -13.76
C ALA A 30 -7.92 0.35 -13.47
N SER A 31 -7.34 -0.09 -12.36
CA SER A 31 -5.93 0.11 -12.03
C SER A 31 -5.25 -1.23 -11.89
N PHE A 32 -4.13 -1.37 -12.60
CA PHE A 32 -3.22 -2.50 -12.44
C PHE A 32 -2.23 -2.24 -11.29
N ALA A 33 -2.67 -1.51 -10.25
CA ALA A 33 -1.86 -1.13 -9.10
C ALA A 33 -1.20 -2.36 -8.47
N GLY A 34 0.13 -2.39 -8.52
CA GLY A 34 0.90 -3.51 -7.99
C GLY A 34 0.77 -4.81 -8.76
N LEU A 35 0.30 -4.79 -10.01
CA LEU A 35 0.26 -5.95 -10.91
C LEU A 35 1.46 -6.02 -11.86
N TYR A 36 2.12 -4.89 -12.09
CA TYR A 36 3.38 -4.82 -12.82
C TYR A 36 4.55 -4.59 -11.86
N THR A 37 5.76 -4.88 -12.34
CA THR A 37 6.99 -4.75 -11.55
C THR A 37 7.63 -3.37 -11.76
N SER A 38 8.14 -2.78 -10.68
CA SER A 38 9.08 -1.66 -10.74
C SER A 38 10.38 -2.04 -10.04
N VAL A 39 11.51 -1.72 -10.64
CA VAL A 39 12.84 -2.14 -10.18
C VAL A 39 13.74 -0.93 -9.97
N VAL A 40 14.09 -0.66 -8.72
CA VAL A 40 15.22 0.22 -8.40
C VAL A 40 16.50 -0.54 -8.72
N THR A 41 17.47 0.11 -9.35
CA THR A 41 18.67 -0.57 -9.86
C THR A 41 19.88 0.36 -9.88
N PRO A 42 21.10 -0.13 -9.58
CA PRO A 42 22.32 0.66 -9.77
C PRO A 42 22.51 1.06 -11.23
N CYS A 43 23.21 2.18 -11.47
CA CYS A 43 23.57 2.67 -12.79
C CYS A 43 24.70 1.85 -13.44
N THR A 44 24.49 0.55 -13.65
CA THR A 44 25.43 -0.32 -14.37
C THR A 44 24.74 -1.03 -15.52
N ALA A 45 25.45 -1.21 -16.65
CA ALA A 45 24.87 -1.76 -17.88
C ALA A 45 24.10 -3.06 -17.67
N GLY A 46 24.70 -4.00 -16.94
CA GLY A 46 24.09 -5.31 -16.66
C GLY A 46 22.81 -5.19 -15.83
N ARG A 47 22.85 -4.40 -14.74
CA ARG A 47 21.72 -4.25 -13.81
C ARG A 47 20.56 -3.44 -14.40
N VAL A 48 20.86 -2.46 -15.24
CA VAL A 48 19.83 -1.72 -15.99
C VAL A 48 19.14 -2.65 -17.00
N LEU A 49 19.91 -3.43 -17.76
CA LEU A 49 19.33 -4.36 -18.73
C LEU A 49 18.49 -5.46 -18.06
N GLU A 50 18.93 -5.97 -16.92
CA GLU A 50 18.18 -6.92 -16.09
C GLU A 50 16.87 -6.30 -15.61
N ALA A 51 16.90 -5.10 -15.04
CA ALA A 51 15.71 -4.37 -14.61
C ALA A 51 14.72 -4.14 -15.76
N LEU A 52 15.18 -3.72 -16.93
CA LEU A 52 14.33 -3.53 -18.11
C LEU A 52 13.64 -4.84 -18.55
N ARG A 53 14.38 -5.96 -18.52
CA ARG A 53 13.83 -7.28 -18.87
C ARG A 53 12.81 -7.76 -17.84
N GLU A 54 13.10 -7.57 -16.56
CA GLU A 54 12.21 -7.94 -15.46
C GLU A 54 10.90 -7.16 -15.52
N VAL A 55 10.96 -5.84 -15.70
CA VAL A 55 9.78 -5.00 -15.86
C VAL A 55 8.96 -5.44 -17.08
N ARG A 56 9.61 -5.64 -18.24
CA ARG A 56 8.91 -6.12 -19.45
C ARG A 56 8.26 -7.49 -19.26
N ALA A 57 8.95 -8.42 -18.60
CA ALA A 57 8.43 -9.76 -18.36
C ALA A 57 7.18 -9.74 -17.47
N SER A 58 7.05 -8.75 -16.57
CA SER A 58 5.87 -8.62 -15.71
C SER A 58 4.55 -8.48 -16.48
N ALA A 59 4.56 -7.91 -17.69
CA ALA A 59 3.36 -7.81 -18.53
C ALA A 59 2.80 -9.16 -18.97
N SER A 60 3.64 -10.19 -19.04
CA SER A 60 3.25 -11.56 -19.37
C SER A 60 2.96 -12.43 -18.14
N SER A 61 2.93 -11.83 -16.94
CA SER A 61 2.64 -12.56 -15.70
C SER A 61 1.24 -13.18 -15.76
N PRO A 62 1.06 -14.44 -15.29
CA PRO A 62 -0.26 -15.07 -15.18
C PRO A 62 -1.27 -14.21 -14.40
N VAL A 63 -0.81 -13.46 -13.40
CA VAL A 63 -1.66 -12.57 -12.60
C VAL A 63 -2.22 -11.43 -13.44
N VAL A 64 -1.39 -10.77 -14.26
CA VAL A 64 -1.82 -9.67 -15.14
C VAL A 64 -2.86 -10.17 -16.13
N ALA A 65 -2.62 -11.36 -16.72
CA ALA A 65 -3.57 -11.99 -17.63
C ALA A 65 -4.90 -12.33 -16.96
N GLN A 66 -4.88 -12.89 -15.75
CA GLN A 66 -6.09 -13.21 -14.98
C GLN A 66 -6.88 -11.95 -14.60
N TYR A 67 -6.21 -10.90 -14.14
CA TYR A 67 -6.86 -9.63 -13.82
C TYR A 67 -7.46 -8.98 -15.08
N ALA A 68 -6.71 -8.92 -16.18
CA ALA A 68 -7.21 -8.38 -17.45
C ALA A 68 -8.47 -9.14 -17.91
N ALA A 69 -8.43 -10.48 -17.89
CA ALA A 69 -9.57 -11.32 -18.25
C ALA A 69 -10.79 -11.07 -17.34
N ALA A 70 -10.60 -10.96 -16.02
CA ALA A 70 -11.67 -10.68 -15.07
C ALA A 70 -12.28 -9.26 -15.25
N ARG A 71 -11.52 -8.33 -15.83
CA ARG A 71 -11.98 -6.98 -16.19
C ARG A 71 -12.53 -6.89 -17.61
N GLY A 72 -12.46 -7.97 -18.40
CA GLY A 72 -12.86 -7.98 -19.81
C GLY A 72 -11.91 -7.14 -20.70
N LEU A 73 -10.66 -6.97 -20.28
CA LEU A 73 -9.62 -6.24 -21.01
C LEU A 73 -8.75 -7.21 -21.81
N ALA A 74 -8.36 -6.82 -23.02
CA ALA A 74 -7.34 -7.54 -23.77
C ALA A 74 -5.96 -7.15 -23.22
N PRO A 75 -5.08 -8.11 -22.86
CA PRO A 75 -3.70 -7.78 -22.57
C PRO A 75 -3.01 -7.44 -23.89
N ASP A 76 -2.88 -6.16 -24.22
CA ASP A 76 -2.30 -5.71 -25.49
C ASP A 76 -0.79 -6.01 -25.60
N GLY A 77 -0.15 -6.53 -24.54
CA GLY A 77 1.23 -7.03 -24.55
C GLY A 77 2.31 -5.96 -24.72
N GLU A 78 1.93 -4.73 -25.07
CA GLU A 78 2.81 -3.58 -25.21
C GLU A 78 3.02 -2.89 -23.87
N LEU A 79 4.18 -3.12 -23.26
CA LEU A 79 4.61 -2.45 -22.04
C LEU A 79 5.81 -1.55 -22.33
N ALA A 80 5.63 -0.23 -22.20
CA ALA A 80 6.75 0.69 -22.15
C ALA A 80 7.45 0.57 -20.78
N VAL A 81 8.75 0.82 -20.76
CA VAL A 81 9.52 0.90 -19.51
C VAL A 81 10.07 2.30 -19.38
N LEU A 82 9.62 3.01 -18.35
CA LEU A 82 10.11 4.34 -18.00
C LEU A 82 11.36 4.18 -17.12
N VAL A 83 12.44 4.86 -17.49
CA VAL A 83 13.68 4.89 -16.71
C VAL A 83 13.86 6.29 -16.16
N GLN A 84 13.89 6.40 -14.83
CA GLN A 84 13.99 7.69 -14.13
C GLN A 84 15.16 7.65 -13.13
N PRO A 85 15.76 8.81 -12.78
CA PRO A 85 16.67 8.86 -11.66
C PRO A 85 15.91 8.51 -10.39
N VAL A 86 16.47 7.63 -9.56
CA VAL A 86 15.87 7.40 -8.25
C VAL A 86 16.22 8.57 -7.33
N LEU A 87 15.20 9.17 -6.73
CA LEU A 87 15.43 10.20 -5.72
C LEU A 87 15.84 9.54 -4.41
N ARG A 88 16.68 10.20 -3.61
CA ARG A 88 16.99 9.82 -2.23
C ARG A 88 16.19 10.71 -1.27
N PRO A 89 14.89 10.44 -1.05
CA PRO A 89 14.03 11.29 -0.25
C PRO A 89 14.31 11.18 1.24
N ALA A 90 14.08 12.28 1.97
CA ALA A 90 13.88 12.23 3.41
C ALA A 90 12.53 11.57 3.75
N LEU A 91 11.48 11.97 3.02
CA LEU A 91 10.12 11.46 3.14
C LEU A 91 9.56 11.15 1.76
N ALA A 92 8.74 10.11 1.65
CA ALA A 92 7.95 9.86 0.46
C ALA A 92 6.59 9.30 0.84
N GLY A 93 5.67 9.28 -0.11
CA GLY A 93 4.33 8.83 0.19
C GLY A 93 3.38 8.85 -0.98
N VAL A 94 2.10 8.69 -0.66
CA VAL A 94 1.00 8.77 -1.60
C VAL A 94 0.02 9.84 -1.11
N LEU A 95 -0.57 10.59 -2.04
CA LEU A 95 -1.58 11.61 -1.79
C LEU A 95 -2.76 11.37 -2.73
N ALA A 96 -3.94 11.14 -2.14
CA ALA A 96 -5.20 11.12 -2.86
C ALA A 96 -5.99 12.39 -2.53
N ALA A 97 -6.46 13.11 -3.54
CA ALA A 97 -7.21 14.36 -3.33
C ALA A 97 -8.36 14.55 -4.32
N VAL A 98 -9.40 15.22 -3.84
CA VAL A 98 -10.48 15.80 -4.63
C VAL A 98 -10.24 17.30 -4.73
N VAL A 99 -10.08 17.80 -5.94
CA VAL A 99 -9.80 19.21 -6.24
C VAL A 99 -11.03 19.84 -6.88
N ARG A 100 -11.50 20.94 -6.31
CA ARG A 100 -12.61 21.74 -6.86
C ARG A 100 -12.28 23.22 -6.75
N ALA A 101 -12.55 23.96 -7.83
CA ALA A 101 -12.32 25.40 -7.89
C ALA A 101 -10.92 25.82 -7.39
N GLY A 102 -9.88 25.02 -7.73
CA GLY A 102 -8.50 25.30 -7.34
C GLY A 102 -8.13 25.00 -5.89
N ALA A 103 -8.95 24.23 -5.16
CA ALA A 103 -8.66 23.85 -3.78
C ALA A 103 -8.94 22.36 -3.53
N CYS A 104 -8.16 21.75 -2.63
CA CYS A 104 -8.43 20.41 -2.12
C CYS A 104 -9.64 20.46 -1.15
N VAL A 105 -10.75 19.83 -1.52
CA VAL A 105 -11.96 19.77 -0.70
C VAL A 105 -12.05 18.50 0.15
N GLY A 106 -11.26 17.48 -0.19
CA GLY A 106 -11.07 16.26 0.58
C GLY A 106 -9.78 15.58 0.15
N TRP A 107 -8.98 15.14 1.11
CA TRP A 107 -7.65 14.60 0.82
C TRP A 107 -7.18 13.61 1.89
N ARG A 108 -6.26 12.74 1.48
CA ARG A 108 -5.52 11.81 2.34
C ARG A 108 -4.07 11.80 1.91
N ILE A 109 -3.17 11.87 2.88
CA ILE A 109 -1.73 11.72 2.66
C ILE A 109 -1.24 10.58 3.54
N GLU A 110 -0.54 9.64 2.94
CA GLU A 110 0.21 8.62 3.66
C GLU A 110 1.69 8.88 3.47
N ALA A 111 2.46 8.93 4.56
CA ALA A 111 3.86 9.32 4.56
C ALA A 111 4.74 8.29 5.26
N VAL A 112 5.91 8.04 4.68
CA VAL A 112 6.98 7.22 5.25
C VAL A 112 8.31 7.93 5.13
N ARG A 113 9.26 7.61 6.00
CA ARG A 113 10.66 8.00 5.80
C ARG A 113 11.26 7.17 4.65
N GLY A 114 12.12 7.80 3.85
CA GLY A 114 12.78 7.15 2.72
C GLY A 114 11.84 6.83 1.57
N LEU A 115 12.08 5.71 0.88
CA LEU A 115 11.31 5.31 -0.31
C LEU A 115 9.90 4.84 0.04
N ALA A 116 8.92 5.22 -0.79
CA ALA A 116 7.50 4.87 -0.63
C ALA A 116 7.16 3.42 -1.02
N GLY A 117 8.09 2.63 -1.57
CA GLY A 117 7.82 1.27 -2.05
C GLY A 117 7.10 0.36 -1.03
N PRO A 118 7.54 0.29 0.24
CA PRO A 118 6.84 -0.50 1.27
C PRO A 118 5.45 0.02 1.61
N LEU A 119 5.22 1.34 1.50
CA LEU A 119 3.90 1.95 1.71
C LEU A 119 2.94 1.57 0.59
N VAL A 120 3.37 1.77 -0.65
CA VAL A 120 2.59 1.49 -1.87
C VAL A 120 2.23 0.00 -1.95
N SER A 121 3.21 -0.88 -1.71
CA SER A 121 2.97 -2.34 -1.63
C SER A 121 2.13 -2.80 -0.44
N GLY A 122 1.89 -1.94 0.54
CA GLY A 122 1.17 -2.27 1.78
C GLY A 122 1.95 -3.15 2.75
N THR A 123 3.21 -3.48 2.46
CA THR A 123 4.09 -4.23 3.37
C THR A 123 4.45 -3.45 4.64
N GLN A 124 4.18 -2.15 4.62
CA GLN A 124 4.32 -1.25 5.75
C GLN A 124 3.14 -0.25 5.80
N THR A 125 2.69 0.07 7.01
CA THR A 125 1.73 1.16 7.23
C THR A 125 2.52 2.46 7.44
N GLY A 126 2.13 3.54 6.76
CA GLY A 126 2.71 4.88 6.92
C GLY A 126 1.89 5.77 7.86
N GLU A 127 2.42 6.95 8.16
CA GLU A 127 1.69 7.97 8.89
C GLU A 127 0.57 8.51 8.02
N ILE A 128 -0.66 8.51 8.51
CA ILE A 128 -1.84 8.86 7.72
C ILE A 128 -2.36 10.21 8.20
N HIS A 129 -2.54 11.13 7.25
CA HIS A 129 -3.21 12.42 7.43
C HIS A 129 -4.47 12.44 6.57
N ILE A 130 -5.55 13.01 7.10
CA ILE A 130 -6.84 13.10 6.42
C ILE A 130 -7.40 14.48 6.69
N GLY A 131 -7.92 15.15 5.66
CA GLY A 131 -8.60 16.44 5.82
C GLY A 131 -9.76 16.67 4.85
N ARG A 132 -10.73 17.46 5.30
CA ARG A 132 -11.89 17.94 4.53
C ARG A 132 -11.95 19.47 4.60
N GLY A 133 -11.76 20.15 3.48
CA GLY A 133 -11.72 21.62 3.43
C GLY A 133 -10.47 22.24 4.08
N PRO A 134 -10.53 23.53 4.47
CA PRO A 134 -9.33 24.33 4.79
C PRO A 134 -8.65 24.01 6.13
N VAL A 135 -9.08 22.97 6.86
CA VAL A 135 -8.27 22.03 7.68
C VAL A 135 -9.16 21.33 8.71
N THR A 136 -9.06 20.00 8.80
CA THR A 136 -9.16 19.27 10.06
C THR A 136 -8.42 17.95 9.89
N ASP A 137 -7.33 17.78 10.65
CA ASP A 137 -6.39 16.67 10.52
C ASP A 137 -6.61 15.59 11.56
N SER A 138 -6.81 14.36 11.10
CA SER A 138 -6.52 13.19 11.92
C SER A 138 -5.17 12.63 11.51
N VAL A 139 -4.26 12.48 12.47
CA VAL A 139 -2.97 11.82 12.28
C VAL A 139 -3.02 10.44 12.91
N VAL A 140 -2.76 9.40 12.12
CA VAL A 140 -2.53 8.04 12.61
C VAL A 140 -1.03 7.75 12.46
N PRO A 141 -0.25 7.72 13.56
CA PRO A 141 1.19 7.44 13.48
C PRO A 141 1.46 6.02 12.97
N SER A 142 2.52 5.86 12.17
CA SER A 142 3.07 4.56 11.82
C SER A 142 4.28 4.17 12.66
N SER A 143 4.43 2.88 12.92
CA SER A 143 5.70 2.32 13.34
C SER A 143 6.49 1.85 12.10
N GLN A 144 7.74 2.30 11.99
CA GLN A 144 8.66 1.90 10.92
C GLN A 144 9.86 1.19 11.52
N ALA A 145 10.07 -0.09 11.20
CA ALA A 145 11.25 -0.84 11.66
C ALA A 145 12.48 -0.62 10.77
N PHE A 146 12.25 -0.40 9.48
CA PHE A 146 13.29 -0.20 8.48
C PHE A 146 12.99 1.02 7.61
N LEU A 147 14.08 1.63 7.15
CA LEU A 147 14.10 2.77 6.24
C LEU A 147 14.76 2.32 4.92
N PRO A 148 13.99 2.16 3.82
CA PRO A 148 14.56 1.92 2.51
C PRO A 148 15.05 3.23 1.90
N LEU A 149 16.27 3.25 1.38
CA LEU A 149 16.83 4.35 0.60
C LEU A 149 17.50 3.78 -0.65
N PRO A 150 17.59 4.53 -1.75
CA PRO A 150 18.48 4.12 -2.82
C PRO A 150 19.93 4.22 -2.34
N GLY A 151 20.72 3.18 -2.60
CA GLY A 151 22.12 3.12 -2.18
C GLY A 151 23.05 3.66 -3.28
N THR A 152 24.09 4.41 -2.89
CA THR A 152 25.22 4.63 -3.80
C THR A 152 25.97 3.33 -4.03
N ARG A 153 26.87 3.33 -5.03
CA ARG A 153 27.73 2.17 -5.30
C ARG A 153 28.52 1.76 -4.05
N GLU A 154 29.15 2.70 -3.34
CA GLU A 154 29.91 2.37 -2.14
C GLU A 154 29.03 1.85 -1.02
N GLU A 155 27.84 2.44 -0.83
CA GLU A 155 26.92 2.04 0.25
C GLU A 155 26.37 0.63 0.07
N LEU A 156 26.20 0.18 -1.17
CA LEU A 156 25.72 -1.18 -1.46
C LEU A 156 26.77 -2.26 -1.15
N GLU A 157 28.06 -1.90 -1.15
CA GLU A 157 29.17 -2.79 -0.84
C GLU A 157 29.45 -2.89 0.68
N LEU A 158 28.87 -2.00 1.50
CA LEU A 158 29.03 -2.03 2.95
C LEU A 158 28.30 -3.24 3.57
N PRO A 159 28.96 -4.01 4.46
CA PRO A 159 28.31 -5.15 5.11
C PRO A 159 27.20 -4.71 6.10
N PRO A 160 26.20 -5.58 6.35
CA PRO A 160 25.21 -5.35 7.38
C PRO A 160 25.85 -5.03 8.73
N GLY A 161 25.31 -4.01 9.40
CA GLY A 161 25.83 -3.51 10.66
C GLY A 161 26.80 -2.32 10.55
N GLU A 162 27.29 -2.00 9.35
CA GLU A 162 27.99 -0.75 9.11
C GLU A 162 27.08 0.47 9.24
N TRP A 163 27.69 1.64 9.39
CA TRP A 163 26.97 2.90 9.54
C TRP A 163 27.06 3.72 8.25
N THR A 164 25.92 4.18 7.75
CA THR A 164 25.83 5.19 6.69
C THR A 164 25.02 6.39 7.17
N THR A 165 24.81 7.38 6.29
CA THR A 165 23.95 8.53 6.56
C THR A 165 22.60 8.44 5.83
N ALA A 166 21.54 8.92 6.48
CA ALA A 166 20.20 9.03 5.93
C ALA A 166 19.79 10.51 5.86
N PRO A 167 19.10 10.93 4.78
CA PRO A 167 18.58 12.28 4.66
C PRO A 167 17.49 12.54 5.70
N THR A 168 17.38 13.80 6.14
CA THR A 168 16.28 14.27 6.99
C THR A 168 15.68 15.56 6.42
N THR A 169 14.48 15.91 6.87
CA THR A 169 13.76 17.11 6.44
C THR A 169 14.43 18.42 6.86
N GLY A 170 15.26 18.40 7.90
CA GLY A 170 15.96 19.58 8.43
C GLY A 170 17.35 19.85 7.84
N ARG A 171 17.66 19.30 6.64
CA ARG A 171 19.00 19.34 5.98
C ARG A 171 20.16 18.72 6.76
N ALA A 172 19.95 18.29 8.01
CA ALA A 172 20.91 17.48 8.75
C ALA A 172 20.90 16.03 8.21
N MET A 173 22.07 15.41 8.12
CA MET A 173 22.19 13.98 7.84
C MET A 173 22.28 13.23 9.17
N LEU A 174 21.56 12.11 9.31
CA LEU A 174 21.64 11.28 10.51
C LEU A 174 22.40 9.99 10.21
N ARG A 175 23.23 9.50 11.14
CA ARG A 175 23.82 8.17 11.03
C ARG A 175 22.78 7.09 11.30
N ALA A 176 22.72 6.09 10.44
CA ALA A 176 21.86 4.93 10.57
C ALA A 176 22.63 3.64 10.27
N LYS A 177 22.25 2.56 10.95
CA LYS A 177 22.92 1.26 10.84
C LYS A 177 22.30 0.44 9.71
N ILE A 178 23.12 -0.13 8.85
CA ILE A 178 22.68 -0.93 7.71
C ILE A 178 22.06 -2.24 8.21
N ALA A 179 20.81 -2.48 7.82
CA ALA A 179 20.12 -3.76 7.99
C ALA A 179 20.46 -4.71 6.85
N GLY A 180 20.59 -4.20 5.62
CA GLY A 180 21.04 -4.94 4.45
C GLY A 180 21.14 -4.04 3.20
N SER A 181 21.88 -4.48 2.20
CA SER A 181 22.01 -3.85 0.89
C SER A 181 21.59 -4.84 -0.21
N CYS A 182 20.66 -4.43 -1.08
CA CYS A 182 20.14 -5.31 -2.12
C CYS A 182 19.81 -4.53 -3.39
N ALA A 183 20.37 -4.94 -4.52
CA ALA A 183 19.87 -4.58 -5.85
C ALA A 183 19.58 -3.09 -6.10
N GLY A 184 20.32 -2.14 -5.52
CA GLY A 184 20.08 -0.70 -5.67
C GLY A 184 19.32 -0.05 -4.52
N VAL A 185 18.81 -0.84 -3.58
CA VAL A 185 18.15 -0.39 -2.35
C VAL A 185 18.99 -0.75 -1.14
N LEU A 186 19.15 0.23 -0.25
CA LEU A 186 19.76 0.11 1.05
C LEU A 186 18.65 0.10 2.11
N HIS A 187 18.62 -0.94 2.94
CA HIS A 187 17.72 -1.05 4.08
C HIS A 187 18.46 -0.65 5.34
N LEU A 188 17.96 0.36 6.05
CA LEU A 188 18.55 0.86 7.28
C LEU A 188 17.63 0.54 8.46
N ARG A 189 18.20 0.28 9.64
CA ARG A 189 17.41 0.21 10.87
C ARG A 189 16.93 1.61 11.22
N THR A 190 15.63 1.74 11.47
CA THR A 190 15.09 3.00 11.96
C THR A 190 15.70 3.33 13.32
N PRO A 191 16.34 4.50 13.49
CA PRO A 191 16.82 4.97 14.78
C PRO A 191 15.69 5.00 15.82
N ALA A 192 15.99 4.68 17.08
CA ALA A 192 14.98 4.54 18.13
C ALA A 192 14.20 5.86 18.35
N GLU A 193 14.87 6.99 18.15
CA GLU A 193 14.30 8.33 18.23
C GLU A 193 13.18 8.58 17.20
N TRP A 194 13.18 7.88 16.05
CA TRP A 194 12.23 8.13 14.96
C TRP A 194 10.94 7.33 15.06
N ALA A 195 10.93 6.22 15.79
CA ALA A 195 9.80 5.28 15.83
C ALA A 195 8.49 5.90 16.37
N LYS A 196 8.57 7.06 17.03
CA LYS A 196 7.42 7.78 17.60
C LYS A 196 7.27 9.21 17.09
N GLN A 197 8.18 9.65 16.22
CA GLN A 197 8.16 11.01 15.69
C GLN A 197 7.24 11.09 14.48
N GLN A 198 6.49 12.19 14.43
CA GLN A 198 5.74 12.55 13.25
C GLN A 198 6.67 12.57 12.03
N VAL A 199 6.19 12.00 10.93
CA VAL A 199 6.91 11.91 9.66
C VAL A 199 6.73 13.21 8.90
N LEU A 200 5.48 13.63 8.66
CA LEU A 200 5.14 14.76 7.81
C LEU A 200 4.69 15.97 8.63
N LEU A 201 5.39 17.09 8.47
CA LEU A 201 5.09 18.35 9.17
C LEU A 201 3.93 19.11 8.50
N PRO A 202 3.21 19.99 9.25
CA PRO A 202 2.10 20.77 8.70
C PRO A 202 2.43 21.58 7.45
N ASP A 203 3.53 22.33 7.43
CA ASP A 203 3.91 23.15 6.27
C ASP A 203 4.21 22.28 5.04
N GLN A 204 4.92 21.16 5.23
CA GLN A 204 5.23 20.20 4.16
C GLN A 204 3.96 19.60 3.55
N ARG A 205 2.95 19.38 4.40
CA ARG A 205 1.66 18.88 3.97
C ARG A 205 0.89 19.93 3.15
N GLU A 206 0.93 21.20 3.54
CA GLU A 206 0.36 22.29 2.74
C GLU A 206 1.03 22.37 1.36
N ASP A 207 2.36 22.25 1.29
CA ASP A 207 3.08 22.21 0.01
C ASP A 207 2.62 21.04 -0.88
N LEU A 208 2.41 19.85 -0.29
CA LEU A 208 1.89 18.69 -1.02
C LEU A 208 0.46 18.92 -1.53
N LEU A 209 -0.39 19.59 -0.77
CA LEU A 209 -1.75 19.93 -1.21
C LEU A 209 -1.72 20.95 -2.36
N HIS A 210 -0.82 21.92 -2.33
CA HIS A 210 -0.60 22.84 -3.45
C HIS A 210 -0.12 22.10 -4.71
N LEU A 211 0.84 21.17 -4.56
CA LEU A 211 1.27 20.32 -5.66
C LEU A 211 0.11 19.48 -6.23
N ALA A 212 -0.77 18.97 -5.37
CA ALA A 212 -1.94 18.21 -5.81
C ALA A 212 -2.90 19.04 -6.66
N VAL A 213 -3.17 20.29 -6.27
CA VAL A 213 -3.96 21.23 -7.06
C VAL A 213 -3.31 21.49 -8.42
N GLY A 214 -2.00 21.76 -8.44
CA GLY A 214 -1.26 22.02 -9.68
C GLY A 214 -1.27 20.83 -10.62
N ALA A 215 -1.02 19.62 -10.10
CA ALA A 215 -1.05 18.38 -10.89
C ALA A 215 -2.45 18.07 -11.42
N ALA A 216 -3.49 18.25 -10.60
CA ALA A 216 -4.88 18.07 -11.00
C ALA A 216 -5.28 19.03 -12.14
N GLN A 217 -4.87 20.30 -12.05
CA GLN A 217 -5.09 21.29 -13.11
C GLN A 217 -4.34 20.93 -14.40
N ALA A 218 -3.05 20.56 -14.30
CA ALA A 218 -2.23 20.18 -15.44
C ALA A 218 -2.78 18.96 -16.20
N LEU A 219 -3.40 18.02 -15.48
CA LEU A 219 -4.01 16.81 -16.05
C LEU A 219 -5.50 16.96 -16.33
N SER A 220 -6.11 18.12 -16.04
CA SER A 220 -7.56 18.35 -16.14
C SER A 220 -8.41 17.31 -15.38
N LEU A 221 -7.99 17.00 -14.15
CA LEU A 221 -8.63 16.03 -13.26
C LEU A 221 -9.27 16.71 -12.04
N GLU A 222 -10.42 16.21 -11.59
CA GLU A 222 -11.03 16.61 -10.31
C GLU A 222 -10.66 15.67 -9.15
N GLN A 223 -10.17 14.47 -9.46
CA GLN A 223 -9.73 13.48 -8.48
C GLN A 223 -8.38 12.93 -8.92
N ILE A 224 -7.39 13.03 -8.04
CA ILE A 224 -6.01 12.71 -8.35
C ILE A 224 -5.39 11.83 -7.27
N ASP A 225 -4.55 10.90 -7.72
CA ASP A 225 -3.67 10.07 -6.91
C ASP A 225 -2.22 10.40 -7.30
N ILE A 226 -1.38 10.70 -6.32
CA ILE A 226 -0.02 11.22 -6.51
C ILE A 226 0.96 10.41 -5.66
N GLU A 227 1.97 9.83 -6.29
CA GLU A 227 3.19 9.44 -5.58
C GLU A 227 4.10 10.66 -5.45
N TRP A 228 4.57 10.95 -4.25
CA TRP A 228 5.37 12.13 -3.95
C TRP A 228 6.63 11.79 -3.13
N ALA A 229 7.61 12.68 -3.21
CA ALA A 229 8.84 12.63 -2.43
C ALA A 229 9.22 14.04 -1.95
N ILE A 230 9.80 14.14 -0.76
CA ILE A 230 10.44 15.34 -0.23
C ILE A 230 11.94 15.08 -0.20
N THR A 231 12.66 15.78 -1.07
CA THR A 231 14.13 15.78 -1.13
C THR A 231 14.69 17.03 -0.46
N THR A 232 16.00 17.23 -0.53
CA THR A 232 16.65 18.48 -0.09
C THR A 232 16.22 19.71 -0.89
N ASP A 233 15.73 19.51 -2.11
CA ASP A 233 15.32 20.58 -3.03
C ASP A 233 13.83 20.93 -2.88
N GLY A 234 13.08 20.14 -2.10
CA GLY A 234 11.67 20.35 -1.82
C GLY A 234 10.79 19.16 -2.21
N PRO A 235 9.46 19.33 -2.12
CA PRO A 235 8.52 18.30 -2.52
C PRO A 235 8.47 18.16 -4.05
N THR A 236 8.33 16.93 -4.53
CA THR A 236 8.33 16.56 -5.95
C THR A 236 7.29 15.49 -6.21
N VAL A 237 6.59 15.61 -7.34
CA VAL A 237 5.68 14.59 -7.86
C VAL A 237 6.49 13.54 -8.63
N LEU A 238 6.32 12.27 -8.27
CA LEU A 238 6.96 11.13 -8.93
C LEU A 238 6.05 10.50 -9.99
N GLN A 239 4.76 10.43 -9.70
CA GLN A 239 3.71 9.93 -10.56
C GLN A 239 2.39 10.60 -10.18
N ALA A 240 1.55 10.88 -11.16
CA ALA A 240 0.22 11.42 -10.95
C ALA A 240 -0.76 10.74 -11.91
N ARG A 241 -1.91 10.30 -11.39
CA ARG A 241 -2.92 9.58 -12.17
C ARG A 241 -4.35 9.88 -11.69
N PRO A 242 -5.37 9.60 -12.50
CA PRO A 242 -6.76 9.68 -12.07
C PRO A 242 -7.03 8.74 -10.89
N LEU A 243 -7.82 9.19 -9.93
CA LEU A 243 -8.31 8.33 -8.85
C LEU A 243 -9.61 7.65 -9.30
N ALA A 244 -9.55 6.34 -9.58
CA ALA A 244 -10.69 5.57 -10.14
C ALA A 244 -11.94 5.54 -9.24
N ARG A 245 -11.76 5.53 -7.91
CA ARG A 245 -12.87 5.61 -6.94
C ARG A 245 -12.50 6.54 -5.78
N PRO A 246 -13.43 7.41 -5.31
CA PRO A 246 -13.18 8.30 -4.19
C PRO A 246 -12.71 7.54 -2.96
N VAL A 247 -11.66 8.05 -2.32
CA VAL A 247 -11.18 7.53 -1.05
C VAL A 247 -12.08 8.12 0.05
N LYS A 248 -12.95 7.30 0.65
CA LYS A 248 -13.76 7.71 1.81
C LYS A 248 -12.88 7.78 3.07
N ASP A 249 -13.28 8.59 4.04
CA ASP A 249 -12.62 8.68 5.35
C ASP A 249 -12.57 7.29 6.00
N ALA A 250 -11.37 6.76 6.15
CA ALA A 250 -11.12 5.57 6.94
C ALA A 250 -11.07 6.04 8.39
N THR A 251 -12.04 5.64 9.19
CA THR A 251 -12.00 5.87 10.63
C THR A 251 -11.21 4.74 11.27
N ALA A 252 -10.12 5.06 11.97
CA ALA A 252 -9.56 4.13 12.94
C ALA A 252 -10.58 4.00 14.09
N SER A 253 -10.81 2.79 14.60
CA SER A 253 -11.71 2.58 15.75
C SER A 253 -11.07 1.65 16.76
N THR A 254 -11.40 1.88 18.04
CA THR A 254 -11.17 0.90 19.09
C THR A 254 -11.99 -0.35 18.77
N PRO A 255 -11.39 -1.56 18.75
CA PRO A 255 -12.14 -2.77 18.47
C PRO A 255 -13.28 -2.95 19.49
N PRO A 256 -14.49 -3.37 19.04
CA PRO A 256 -15.50 -3.83 19.97
C PRO A 256 -14.98 -5.03 20.78
N ALA A 257 -15.54 -5.26 21.97
CA ALA A 257 -15.13 -6.37 22.84
C ALA A 257 -15.14 -7.71 22.08
N GLY A 258 -13.98 -8.38 22.02
CA GLY A 258 -13.83 -9.67 21.33
C GLY A 258 -13.50 -9.61 19.84
N GLY A 259 -13.15 -8.44 19.28
CA GLY A 259 -12.71 -8.27 17.90
C GLY A 259 -11.29 -7.71 17.74
N TRP A 260 -10.83 -7.65 16.49
CA TRP A 260 -9.57 -7.05 16.07
C TRP A 260 -9.84 -5.73 15.33
N GLY A 261 -9.11 -4.68 15.70
CA GLY A 261 -9.29 -3.33 15.15
C GLY A 261 -8.20 -2.97 14.15
N GLY A 262 -8.57 -2.19 13.14
CA GLY A 262 -7.66 -1.67 12.12
C GLY A 262 -8.22 -0.43 11.44
N LEU A 263 -7.80 -0.22 10.20
CA LEU A 263 -8.24 0.87 9.34
C LEU A 263 -9.31 0.38 8.38
N ALA A 264 -10.45 1.06 8.34
CA ALA A 264 -11.50 0.82 7.35
C ALA A 264 -11.07 1.29 5.94
N ALA A 265 -10.19 0.53 5.29
CA ALA A 265 -9.65 0.88 3.98
C ALA A 265 -10.72 0.87 2.89
N VAL A 266 -11.62 -0.12 2.92
CA VAL A 266 -12.83 -0.18 2.08
C VAL A 266 -14.03 -0.45 2.98
N PRO A 267 -14.98 0.51 3.10
CA PRO A 267 -16.11 0.37 4.00
C PRO A 267 -17.09 -0.69 3.49
N GLY A 268 -17.73 -1.38 4.44
CA GLY A 268 -18.74 -2.39 4.17
C GLY A 268 -18.90 -3.34 5.36
N ILE A 269 -19.95 -4.15 5.31
CA ILE A 269 -20.17 -5.24 6.26
C ILE A 269 -20.29 -6.53 5.45
N ALA A 270 -19.48 -7.53 5.80
CA ALA A 270 -19.56 -8.85 5.20
C ALA A 270 -19.20 -9.92 6.22
N THR A 271 -19.93 -11.04 6.18
CA THR A 271 -19.61 -12.24 6.96
C THR A 271 -19.14 -13.31 5.99
N GLY A 272 -17.97 -13.89 6.25
CA GLY A 272 -17.40 -14.95 5.42
C GLY A 272 -16.98 -16.17 6.22
N SER A 273 -16.93 -17.30 5.55
CA SER A 273 -16.44 -18.57 6.08
C SER A 273 -15.84 -19.40 4.94
N PRO A 274 -14.64 -19.95 5.11
CA PRO A 274 -13.77 -19.81 6.28
C PRO A 274 -13.02 -18.46 6.28
N ALA A 275 -12.56 -18.04 7.46
CA ALA A 275 -11.38 -17.19 7.55
C ALA A 275 -10.19 -18.01 7.00
N ALA A 276 -9.55 -17.52 5.94
CA ALA A 276 -8.53 -18.26 5.21
C ALA A 276 -7.26 -17.43 5.09
N ARG A 277 -6.11 -18.04 5.36
CA ARG A 277 -4.82 -17.40 5.08
C ARG A 277 -4.59 -17.39 3.58
N LEU A 278 -4.05 -16.27 3.09
CA LEU A 278 -3.55 -16.23 1.73
C LEU A 278 -2.35 -17.20 1.60
N GLY A 279 -2.47 -18.16 0.69
CA GLY A 279 -1.44 -19.14 0.38
C GLY A 279 -1.44 -19.49 -1.12
N PRO A 280 -0.77 -20.58 -1.53
CA PRO A 280 -0.71 -20.98 -2.93
C PRO A 280 -2.05 -21.49 -3.48
N GLU A 281 -2.96 -21.91 -2.61
CA GLU A 281 -4.28 -22.39 -3.00
C GLU A 281 -5.28 -21.24 -3.09
N THR A 282 -6.19 -21.33 -4.07
CA THR A 282 -7.27 -20.36 -4.20
C THR A 282 -8.22 -20.52 -3.00
N PRO A 283 -8.47 -19.44 -2.24
CA PRO A 283 -9.39 -19.51 -1.13
C PRO A 283 -10.82 -19.78 -1.63
N PRO A 284 -11.69 -20.39 -0.80
CA PRO A 284 -13.09 -20.61 -1.16
C PRO A 284 -13.83 -19.30 -1.45
N GLU A 285 -14.79 -19.35 -2.36
CA GLU A 285 -15.72 -18.24 -2.59
C GLU A 285 -16.43 -17.85 -1.27
N GLY A 286 -16.55 -16.55 -0.99
CA GLY A 286 -17.16 -16.06 0.26
C GLY A 286 -16.29 -16.20 1.51
N ALA A 287 -15.03 -16.64 1.41
CA ALA A 287 -14.09 -16.63 2.51
C ALA A 287 -13.74 -15.21 2.98
N VAL A 288 -13.24 -15.07 4.23
CA VAL A 288 -12.53 -13.84 4.64
C VAL A 288 -11.03 -14.07 4.50
N LEU A 289 -10.38 -13.31 3.62
CA LEU A 289 -8.95 -13.47 3.36
C LEU A 289 -8.13 -12.74 4.41
N ILE A 290 -7.15 -13.44 4.97
CA ILE A 290 -6.25 -12.91 5.97
C ILE A 290 -4.83 -12.99 5.43
N CYS A 291 -4.17 -11.84 5.34
CA CYS A 291 -2.84 -11.72 4.75
C CYS A 291 -1.99 -10.70 5.48
N ARG A 292 -0.69 -10.62 5.17
CA ARG A 292 0.14 -9.50 5.63
C ARG A 292 -0.18 -8.24 4.85
N ALA A 293 0.02 -8.33 3.54
CA ALA A 293 -0.38 -7.39 2.51
C ALA A 293 -0.60 -8.22 1.23
N LEU A 294 -1.54 -7.82 0.40
CA LEU A 294 -1.71 -8.39 -0.93
C LEU A 294 -0.62 -7.83 -1.85
N GLY A 295 0.27 -8.72 -2.31
CA GLY A 295 1.20 -8.46 -3.41
C GLY A 295 0.64 -8.95 -4.75
N LEU A 296 1.47 -8.85 -5.79
CA LEU A 296 1.23 -9.33 -7.17
C LEU A 296 0.52 -10.69 -7.20
N GLU A 297 1.08 -11.68 -6.52
CA GLU A 297 0.59 -13.07 -6.53
C GLU A 297 -0.80 -13.25 -5.90
N ALA A 298 -1.24 -12.30 -5.07
CA ALA A 298 -2.44 -12.39 -4.27
C ALA A 298 -3.68 -11.77 -4.92
N ALA A 299 -3.50 -10.98 -5.99
CA ALA A 299 -4.61 -10.33 -6.69
C ALA A 299 -5.59 -11.37 -7.27
N ALA A 300 -5.07 -12.51 -7.71
CA ALA A 300 -5.88 -13.65 -8.17
C ALA A 300 -6.83 -14.18 -7.08
N ALA A 301 -6.39 -14.18 -5.80
CA ALA A 301 -7.23 -14.61 -4.69
C ALA A 301 -8.45 -13.69 -4.48
N LEU A 302 -8.32 -12.39 -4.80
CA LEU A 302 -9.46 -11.47 -4.76
C LEU A 302 -10.45 -11.70 -5.91
N LEU A 303 -9.97 -12.18 -7.06
CA LEU A 303 -10.85 -12.53 -8.19
C LEU A 303 -11.71 -13.77 -7.89
N GLY A 304 -11.31 -14.58 -6.89
CA GLY A 304 -12.10 -15.72 -6.39
C GLY A 304 -13.36 -15.32 -5.59
N GLY A 305 -13.63 -14.02 -5.42
CA GLY A 305 -14.84 -13.53 -4.77
C GLY A 305 -14.89 -13.74 -3.25
N PRO A 306 -13.86 -13.32 -2.48
CA PRO A 306 -13.95 -13.36 -1.03
C PRO A 306 -15.00 -12.38 -0.51
N ALA A 307 -15.59 -12.69 0.64
CA ALA A 307 -16.54 -11.82 1.31
C ALA A 307 -15.87 -10.55 1.85
N ALA A 308 -14.63 -10.65 2.33
CA ALA A 308 -13.86 -9.53 2.86
C ALA A 308 -12.35 -9.81 2.89
N VAL A 309 -11.56 -8.78 3.12
CA VAL A 309 -10.10 -8.85 3.31
C VAL A 309 -9.71 -8.24 4.67
N VAL A 310 -8.80 -8.91 5.37
CA VAL A 310 -8.13 -8.44 6.57
C VAL A 310 -6.61 -8.51 6.37
N SER A 311 -5.91 -7.38 6.41
CA SER A 311 -4.44 -7.34 6.29
C SER A 311 -3.77 -6.88 7.59
N THR A 312 -2.59 -7.44 7.90
CA THR A 312 -1.85 -7.03 9.11
C THR A 312 -1.12 -5.71 8.95
N THR A 313 -0.81 -5.30 7.72
CA THR A 313 -0.14 -4.04 7.40
C THR A 313 -0.87 -3.30 6.27
N GLY A 314 -0.43 -2.07 5.99
CA GLY A 314 -0.88 -1.27 4.87
C GLY A 314 -1.94 -0.24 5.24
N GLY A 315 -1.91 0.90 4.56
CA GLY A 315 -2.92 1.95 4.69
C GLY A 315 -4.00 1.88 3.59
N PRO A 316 -4.99 2.78 3.65
CA PRO A 316 -6.05 2.89 2.65
C PRO A 316 -5.61 3.19 1.21
N LEU A 317 -4.39 3.67 0.98
CA LEU A 317 -3.79 3.93 -0.33
C LEU A 317 -2.84 2.81 -0.78
N SER A 318 -2.70 1.72 -0.02
CA SER A 318 -1.90 0.56 -0.43
C SER A 318 -2.56 -0.25 -1.56
N HIS A 319 -1.77 -1.05 -2.27
CA HIS A 319 -2.27 -1.97 -3.31
C HIS A 319 -3.42 -2.86 -2.82
N THR A 320 -3.34 -3.38 -1.59
CA THR A 320 -4.41 -4.18 -0.97
C THR A 320 -5.74 -3.43 -0.97
N ALA A 321 -5.72 -2.18 -0.50
CA ALA A 321 -6.88 -1.33 -0.41
C ALA A 321 -7.39 -0.85 -1.79
N ILE A 322 -6.47 -0.58 -2.73
CA ILE A 322 -6.80 -0.17 -4.09
C ILE A 322 -7.56 -1.30 -4.80
N ILE A 323 -7.00 -2.51 -4.86
CA ILE A 323 -7.62 -3.63 -5.59
C ILE A 323 -8.95 -4.03 -4.94
N ALA A 324 -9.01 -4.13 -3.60
CA ALA A 324 -10.25 -4.45 -2.90
C ALA A 324 -11.34 -3.39 -3.19
N ARG A 325 -10.98 -2.10 -3.21
CA ARG A 325 -11.90 -0.99 -3.50
C ARG A 325 -12.44 -1.07 -4.92
N GLU A 326 -11.63 -1.47 -5.90
CA GLU A 326 -12.08 -1.64 -7.28
C GLU A 326 -13.06 -2.79 -7.43
N LEU A 327 -12.79 -3.91 -6.75
CA LEU A 327 -13.66 -5.08 -6.73
C LEU A 327 -14.88 -4.92 -5.83
N GLY A 328 -14.93 -3.85 -5.01
CA GLY A 328 -16.03 -3.59 -4.08
C GLY A 328 -16.04 -4.53 -2.87
N ILE A 329 -14.89 -5.11 -2.53
CA ILE A 329 -14.72 -6.06 -1.42
C ILE A 329 -14.42 -5.26 -0.14
N PRO A 330 -15.21 -5.41 0.95
CA PRO A 330 -14.90 -4.82 2.25
C PRO A 330 -13.48 -5.19 2.72
N CYS A 331 -12.73 -4.21 3.22
CA CYS A 331 -11.32 -4.39 3.54
C CYS A 331 -10.92 -3.63 4.80
N VAL A 332 -10.38 -4.35 5.78
CA VAL A 332 -9.73 -3.79 6.97
C VAL A 332 -8.23 -4.01 6.83
N THR A 333 -7.44 -2.93 6.92
CA THR A 333 -5.98 -3.02 6.91
C THR A 333 -5.38 -2.67 8.26
N ASN A 334 -4.08 -2.89 8.43
CA ASN A 334 -3.37 -2.57 9.66
C ASN A 334 -3.98 -3.24 10.91
N VAL A 335 -4.17 -4.56 10.84
CA VAL A 335 -4.61 -5.42 11.96
C VAL A 335 -3.44 -6.34 12.38
N PRO A 336 -2.44 -5.85 13.13
CA PRO A 336 -1.15 -6.56 13.30
C PRO A 336 -1.28 -8.00 13.80
N ALA A 337 -2.27 -8.26 14.66
CA ALA A 337 -2.50 -9.55 15.28
C ALA A 337 -3.28 -10.56 14.42
N ALA A 338 -3.78 -10.17 13.23
CA ALA A 338 -4.72 -10.99 12.47
C ALA A 338 -4.15 -12.37 12.08
N LEU A 339 -2.90 -12.41 11.62
CA LEU A 339 -2.23 -13.65 11.22
C LEU A 339 -1.95 -14.59 12.40
N ASP A 340 -1.79 -14.06 13.61
CA ASP A 340 -1.42 -14.85 14.79
C ASP A 340 -2.66 -15.27 15.61
N GLN A 341 -3.73 -14.47 15.60
CA GLN A 341 -4.84 -14.62 16.54
C GLN A 341 -6.16 -15.05 15.91
N ILE A 342 -6.39 -14.87 14.60
CA ILE A 342 -7.64 -15.27 13.95
C ILE A 342 -7.52 -16.71 13.45
N PRO A 343 -8.19 -17.71 14.04
CA PRO A 343 -8.05 -19.10 13.60
C PRO A 343 -8.55 -19.30 12.15
N GLU A 344 -7.85 -20.12 11.37
CA GLU A 344 -8.38 -20.59 10.09
C GLU A 344 -9.67 -21.38 10.28
N GLY A 345 -10.56 -21.34 9.28
CA GLY A 345 -11.86 -22.03 9.36
C GLY A 345 -12.96 -21.26 10.10
N MET A 346 -12.61 -20.24 10.88
CA MET A 346 -13.56 -19.45 11.65
C MET A 346 -14.54 -18.69 10.74
N VAL A 347 -15.79 -18.53 11.19
CA VAL A 347 -16.72 -17.55 10.59
C VAL A 347 -16.33 -16.17 11.10
N LEU A 348 -16.07 -15.23 10.20
CA LEU A 348 -15.62 -13.89 10.56
C LEU A 348 -16.53 -12.85 9.91
N GLU A 349 -16.98 -11.90 10.72
CA GLU A 349 -17.66 -10.68 10.27
C GLU A 349 -16.64 -9.55 10.21
N VAL A 350 -16.56 -8.90 9.05
CA VAL A 350 -15.79 -7.69 8.81
C VAL A 350 -16.78 -6.54 8.68
N ASP A 351 -16.60 -5.52 9.50
CA ASP A 351 -17.49 -4.36 9.59
C ASP A 351 -16.65 -3.10 9.79
N GLY A 352 -16.53 -2.32 8.72
CA GLY A 352 -15.83 -1.04 8.72
C GLY A 352 -14.37 -1.18 9.18
N PRO A 353 -14.01 -0.74 10.40
CA PRO A 353 -12.65 -0.82 10.95
C PRO A 353 -12.37 -2.07 11.78
N SER A 354 -13.27 -3.06 11.80
CA SER A 354 -13.13 -4.22 12.68
C SER A 354 -13.36 -5.56 11.97
N ALA A 355 -12.66 -6.58 12.45
CA ALA A 355 -12.94 -7.98 12.17
C ALA A 355 -13.30 -8.68 13.50
N ARG A 356 -14.36 -9.48 13.53
CA ARG A 356 -14.85 -10.12 14.76
C ARG A 356 -15.61 -11.41 14.46
N PRO A 357 -15.71 -12.35 15.41
CA PRO A 357 -16.70 -13.41 15.30
C PRO A 357 -18.12 -12.80 15.17
N PRO A 358 -19.01 -13.38 14.37
CA PRO A 358 -20.39 -12.89 14.27
C PRO A 358 -21.07 -12.98 15.64
N PRO A 359 -22.02 -12.07 15.95
CA PRO A 359 -22.79 -12.13 17.18
C PRO A 359 -23.46 -13.51 17.29
N SER A 360 -23.35 -14.14 18.46
CA SER A 360 -24.01 -15.43 18.70
C SER A 360 -25.52 -15.21 18.59
N LEU A 361 -26.18 -15.93 17.66
CA LEU A 361 -27.64 -15.98 17.63
C LEU A 361 -28.12 -16.43 19.03
N PRO A 362 -29.08 -15.72 19.65
CA PRO A 362 -29.63 -16.16 20.92
C PRO A 362 -30.14 -17.58 20.74
N HIS A 363 -29.62 -18.50 21.55
CA HIS A 363 -30.01 -19.90 21.50
C HIS A 363 -31.55 -19.98 21.51
N ALA A 364 -32.13 -20.51 20.43
CA ALA A 364 -33.53 -20.89 20.42
C ALA A 364 -33.75 -21.76 21.67
N ARG A 365 -34.55 -21.27 22.62
CA ARG A 365 -34.91 -22.00 23.82
C ARG A 365 -35.32 -23.40 23.38
N ARG A 366 -34.57 -24.43 23.82
CA ARG A 366 -35.00 -25.83 23.70
C ARG A 366 -36.37 -25.95 24.33
N THR A 367 -37.41 -25.91 23.52
CA THR A 367 -38.79 -26.16 23.94
C THR A 367 -38.91 -27.63 24.31
N GLY A 368 -39.25 -27.88 25.58
CA GLY A 368 -40.04 -29.03 26.01
C GLY A 368 -39.35 -30.39 25.99
N ARG A 369 -38.69 -30.76 27.09
CA ARG A 369 -38.60 -32.17 27.49
C ARG A 369 -39.71 -32.43 28.49
N THR A 370 -40.85 -32.92 28.02
CA THR A 370 -41.96 -33.38 28.87
C THR A 370 -41.46 -34.53 29.76
N ARG A 371 -41.44 -34.29 31.07
CA ARG A 371 -41.23 -35.32 32.09
C ARG A 371 -42.53 -36.11 32.23
N THR A 372 -42.56 -37.34 31.72
CA THR A 372 -43.59 -38.32 32.09
C THR A 372 -43.37 -38.75 33.54
N THR A 373 -44.33 -38.46 34.40
CA THR A 373 -44.42 -38.95 35.78
C THR A 373 -45.20 -40.26 35.80
N THR A 374 -44.57 -41.35 36.24
CA THR A 374 -45.24 -42.61 36.62
C THR A 374 -45.74 -42.51 38.07
N PRO A 375 -46.95 -43.00 38.41
CA PRO A 375 -47.43 -42.99 39.80
C PRO A 375 -46.92 -44.21 40.58
N PRO A 376 -46.80 -44.13 41.92
CA PRO A 376 -46.38 -45.24 42.76
C PRO A 376 -47.53 -46.21 43.08
N SER A 377 -47.15 -47.46 43.31
CA SER A 377 -47.98 -48.63 43.64
C SER A 377 -48.60 -48.60 45.03
#